data_AF-A0A7C0WYN3-F1
#
_entry.id   AF-A0A7C0WYN3-F1
#
_cell.length_a   1.000
_cell.length_b   1.000
_cell.length_c   1.000
_cell.angle_alpha   90.00
_cell.angle_beta   90.00
_cell.angle_gamma   90.00
#
_symmetry.space_group_name_H-M   'P 1'
#
loop_
_entity.id
_entity.type
_entity.pdbx_description
1 polymer ?
#
loop_
_entity_poly.entity_id
_entity_poly.type
_entity_poly.pdbx_seq_one_letter_code
_entity_poly.pdbx_strand_id
1 'polypeptide(L)'
;MESREKIREDTEVPIYEYEAVDPQTACTKCRRRFEAIQSLNEPPLTQCPSCGGKLRKVISWCRAAVIETSEEHAKVENQIAEYEREGMWSHAAELADKHSEKIKDKDLKLRALEDYEKAGYDAKSLESHAGSEDWSEN
;
A
#
# COMPACT_ATOMS: atom_id res chain seq x y z
N MET A 1 -27.27 35.68 1.30
CA MET A 1 -26.76 34.84 0.19
C MET A 1 -25.94 33.69 0.78
N GLU A 2 -26.57 32.97 1.70
CA GLU A 2 -26.09 31.69 2.22
C GLU A 2 -26.48 30.62 1.22
N SER A 3 -25.49 30.02 0.58
CA SER A 3 -25.68 28.85 -0.28
C SER A 3 -24.43 27.99 -0.21
N ARG A 4 -24.22 27.40 0.97
CA ARG A 4 -24.14 25.94 1.06
C ARG A 4 -23.10 25.32 0.12
N GLU A 5 -21.84 25.67 0.31
CA GLU A 5 -20.73 24.80 -0.11
C GLU A 5 -20.83 23.54 0.74
N LYS A 6 -21.43 22.51 0.13
CA LYS A 6 -21.49 21.14 0.62
C LYS A 6 -20.09 20.76 1.11
N ILE A 7 -19.98 20.55 2.42
CA ILE A 7 -18.90 19.78 3.03
C ILE A 7 -18.84 18.46 2.25
N ARG A 8 -17.81 18.33 1.40
CA ARG A 8 -17.43 17.05 0.82
C ARG A 8 -16.71 16.31 1.93
N GLU A 9 -17.51 15.54 2.64
CA GLU A 9 -17.09 14.59 3.67
C GLU A 9 -16.51 13.38 2.93
N ASP A 10 -15.22 13.49 2.57
CA ASP A 10 -14.28 12.42 2.24
C ASP A 10 -12.93 13.10 1.94
N THR A 11 -12.28 13.52 3.02
CA THR A 11 -11.11 14.39 3.07
C THR A 11 -9.82 13.60 2.77
N GLU A 12 -9.50 13.40 1.49
CA GLU A 12 -8.14 13.07 1.03
C GLU A 12 -7.22 14.29 1.12
N VAL A 13 -7.02 14.79 2.33
CA VAL A 13 -6.12 15.93 2.60
C VAL A 13 -4.81 15.41 3.17
N PRO A 14 -3.66 15.75 2.56
CA PRO A 14 -2.38 15.23 3.01
C PRO A 14 -2.04 15.73 4.42
N ILE A 15 -1.28 14.89 5.12
CA ILE A 15 -0.63 15.24 6.38
C ILE A 15 0.76 15.79 6.06
N TYR A 16 1.11 16.93 6.65
CA TYR A 16 2.44 17.51 6.58
C TYR A 16 3.05 17.66 7.97
N GLU A 17 4.36 17.44 8.07
CA GLU A 17 5.12 17.67 9.28
C GLU A 17 5.81 19.05 9.28
N TYR A 18 5.82 19.69 10.44
CA TYR A 18 6.46 20.98 10.67
C TYR A 18 7.28 20.99 11.95
N GLU A 19 8.31 21.81 11.98
CA GLU A 19 9.08 22.08 13.20
C GLU A 19 9.47 23.56 13.31
N ALA A 20 9.70 24.03 14.54
CA ALA A 20 10.23 25.35 14.77
C ALA A 20 11.65 25.50 14.21
N VAL A 21 11.91 26.63 13.55
CA VAL A 21 13.24 26.98 13.04
C VAL A 21 14.23 27.17 14.18
N ASP A 22 13.77 27.77 15.29
CA ASP A 22 14.54 27.98 16.51
C ASP A 22 13.83 27.35 17.73
N PRO A 23 14.37 26.26 18.29
CA PRO A 23 13.78 25.59 19.46
C PRO A 23 13.76 26.43 20.76
N GLN A 24 14.64 27.44 20.88
CA GLN A 24 14.73 28.26 22.10
C GLN A 24 13.54 29.22 22.22
N THR A 25 13.08 29.76 21.08
CA THR A 25 11.91 30.64 20.98
C THR A 25 10.60 29.86 20.71
N ALA A 26 10.69 28.55 20.54
CA ALA A 26 9.54 27.68 20.30
C ALA A 26 8.70 27.43 21.57
N CYS A 27 7.37 27.48 21.41
CA CYS A 27 6.44 27.06 22.46
C CYS A 27 6.41 25.53 22.61
N THR A 28 5.77 25.04 23.66
CA THR A 28 5.65 23.60 23.94
C THR A 28 5.00 22.80 22.79
N LYS A 29 4.15 23.44 21.98
CA LYS A 29 3.46 22.80 20.85
C LYS A 29 4.33 22.66 19.60
N CYS A 30 5.16 23.67 19.27
CA CYS A 30 5.99 23.66 18.06
C CYS A 30 7.46 23.33 18.30
N ARG A 31 7.89 23.22 19.58
CA ARG A 31 9.26 22.84 19.94
C ARG A 31 9.61 21.44 19.45
N ARG A 32 8.63 20.54 19.36
CA ARG A 32 8.75 19.23 18.72
C ARG A 32 8.10 19.27 17.35
N ARG A 33 8.48 18.32 16.49
CA ARG A 33 7.78 18.07 15.22
C ARG A 33 6.31 17.81 15.50
N PHE A 34 5.45 18.38 14.68
CA PHE A 34 4.01 18.17 14.74
C PHE A 34 3.43 18.04 13.34
N GLU A 35 2.29 17.39 13.26
CA GLU A 35 1.57 17.14 12.03
C GLU A 35 0.42 18.15 11.86
N ALA A 36 0.16 18.52 10.61
CA ALA A 36 -0.98 19.32 10.22
C ALA A 36 -1.62 18.74 8.96
N ILE A 37 -2.94 18.59 9.00
CA ILE A 37 -3.75 18.25 7.84
C ILE A 37 -3.96 19.54 7.05
N GLN A 38 -3.56 19.55 5.77
CA GLN A 38 -3.60 20.76 4.95
C GLN A 38 -3.99 20.42 3.51
N SER A 39 -4.74 21.29 2.85
CA SER A 39 -5.07 21.12 1.43
C SER A 39 -3.83 21.24 0.54
N LEU A 40 -3.78 20.50 -0.56
CA LEU A 40 -2.71 20.59 -1.55
C LEU A 40 -2.52 22.00 -2.12
N ASN A 41 -3.61 22.76 -2.24
CA ASN A 41 -3.59 24.12 -2.81
C ASN A 41 -3.32 25.20 -1.75
N GLU A 42 -3.20 24.84 -0.49
CA GLU A 42 -2.96 25.79 0.60
C GLU A 42 -1.44 26.02 0.77
N PRO A 43 -1.00 27.27 0.99
CA PRO A 43 0.40 27.56 1.24
C PRO A 43 0.90 26.90 2.55
N PRO A 44 2.16 26.45 2.61
CA PRO A 44 2.71 25.81 3.80
C PRO A 44 2.76 26.77 4.99
N LEU A 45 2.61 26.22 6.20
CA LEU A 45 2.70 27.00 7.44
C LEU A 45 4.13 27.54 7.63
N THR A 46 4.24 28.86 7.72
CA THR A 46 5.50 29.57 8.02
C THR A 46 5.58 30.03 9.47
N GLN A 47 4.46 30.04 10.19
CA GLN A 47 4.35 30.49 11.57
C GLN A 47 3.50 29.51 12.39
N CYS A 48 3.86 29.36 13.67
CA CYS A 48 3.13 28.52 14.59
C CYS A 48 1.76 29.15 14.91
N PRO A 49 0.63 28.45 14.70
CA PRO A 49 -0.69 28.98 15.01
C PRO A 49 -0.92 29.22 16.50
N SER A 50 -0.06 28.67 17.38
CA SER A 50 -0.16 28.86 18.83
C SER A 50 0.72 29.98 19.40
N CYS A 51 1.83 30.33 18.76
CA CYS A 51 2.76 31.34 19.31
C CYS A 51 3.36 32.31 18.28
N GLY A 52 3.06 32.17 16.99
CA GLY A 52 3.64 32.99 15.92
C GLY A 52 5.12 32.71 15.60
N GLY A 53 5.75 31.76 16.31
CA GLY A 53 7.15 31.38 16.07
C GLY A 53 7.36 30.83 14.66
N LYS A 54 8.55 31.07 14.08
CA LYS A 54 8.87 30.64 12.70
C LYS A 54 8.92 29.12 12.59
N LEU A 55 8.25 28.58 11.57
CA LEU A 55 8.21 27.15 11.25
C LEU A 55 8.89 26.86 9.90
N ARG A 56 9.31 25.60 9.74
CA ARG A 56 9.66 25.01 8.46
C ARG A 56 8.93 23.68 8.27
N LYS A 57 8.56 23.38 7.03
CA LYS A 57 8.05 22.08 6.63
C LYS A 57 9.18 21.06 6.65
N VAL A 58 8.92 19.87 7.15
CA VAL A 58 9.88 18.78 7.27
C VAL A 58 9.48 17.65 6.33
N ILE A 59 10.45 17.07 5.65
CA ILE A 59 10.25 15.84 4.89
C ILE A 59 10.23 14.69 5.91
N SER A 60 9.10 13.99 5.99
CA SER A 60 8.95 12.86 6.91
C SER A 60 9.96 11.77 6.60
N TRP A 61 10.41 11.06 7.63
CA TRP A 61 11.35 9.96 7.45
C TRP A 61 10.58 8.71 7.00
N CYS A 62 10.46 8.52 5.69
CA CYS A 62 9.92 7.28 5.15
C CYS A 62 10.89 6.12 5.46
N ARG A 63 10.46 5.19 6.31
CA ARG A 63 11.19 3.94 6.54
C ARG A 63 10.73 2.91 5.52
N ALA A 64 11.48 2.79 4.43
CA ALA A 64 11.30 1.72 3.45
C ALA A 64 12.25 0.56 3.77
N ALA A 65 11.75 -0.67 3.63
CA ALA A 65 12.57 -1.88 3.65
C ALA A 65 12.45 -2.55 2.28
N VAL A 66 13.59 -2.76 1.62
CA VAL A 66 13.66 -3.57 0.40
C VAL A 66 13.96 -4.99 0.83
N ILE A 67 13.08 -5.92 0.49
CA ILE A 67 13.29 -7.35 0.72
C ILE A 67 13.76 -7.92 -0.61
N GLU A 68 14.95 -8.51 -0.62
CA GLU A 68 15.46 -9.21 -1.80
C GLU A 68 14.73 -10.55 -1.93
N THR A 69 14.05 -10.74 -3.06
CA THR A 69 13.53 -12.06 -3.44
C THR A 69 14.67 -12.86 -4.09
N SER A 70 14.64 -14.19 -3.95
CA SER A 70 15.64 -15.03 -4.61
C SER A 70 15.51 -14.89 -6.14
N GLU A 71 16.62 -15.01 -6.86
CA GLU A 71 16.61 -14.91 -8.32
C GLU A 71 15.68 -15.93 -8.98
N GLU A 72 15.53 -17.11 -8.38
CA GLU A 72 14.63 -18.15 -8.85
C GLU A 72 13.18 -17.72 -8.76
N HIS A 73 12.79 -17.06 -7.65
CA HIS A 73 11.42 -16.56 -7.46
C HIS A 73 11.10 -15.45 -8.47
N ALA A 74 12.01 -14.48 -8.63
CA ALA A 74 11.84 -13.41 -9.61
C ALA A 74 11.73 -13.92 -11.05
N LYS A 75 12.52 -14.94 -11.44
CA LYS A 75 12.44 -15.54 -12.79
C LYS A 75 11.08 -16.19 -13.03
N VAL A 76 10.55 -16.92 -12.05
CA VAL A 76 9.25 -17.58 -12.15
C VAL A 76 8.12 -16.55 -12.24
N GLU A 77 8.14 -15.50 -11.41
CA GLU A 77 7.14 -14.43 -11.48
C GLU A 77 7.13 -13.71 -12.83
N ASN A 78 8.31 -13.43 -13.39
CA ASN A 78 8.42 -12.82 -14.72
C ASN A 78 7.86 -13.75 -15.81
N GLN A 79 8.09 -15.06 -15.71
CA GLN A 79 7.55 -16.04 -16.65
C GLN A 79 6.02 -16.18 -16.53
N ILE A 80 5.47 -16.14 -15.31
CA ILE A 80 4.02 -16.10 -15.08
C ILE A 80 3.43 -14.87 -15.78
N ALA A 81 4.00 -13.69 -15.54
CA ALA A 81 3.55 -12.44 -16.17
C ALA A 81 3.66 -12.45 -17.71
N GLU A 82 4.65 -13.14 -18.27
CA GLU A 82 4.77 -13.36 -19.70
C GLU A 82 3.63 -14.22 -20.27
N TYR A 83 3.30 -15.32 -19.61
CA TYR A 83 2.19 -16.18 -20.01
C TYR A 83 0.83 -15.48 -19.90
N GLU A 84 0.61 -14.68 -18.86
CA GLU A 84 -0.58 -13.83 -18.73
C GLU A 84 -0.68 -12.82 -19.88
N ARG A 85 0.44 -12.16 -20.21
CA ARG A 85 0.52 -11.20 -21.32
C ARG A 85 0.24 -11.84 -22.67
N GLU A 86 0.63 -13.09 -22.85
CA GLU A 86 0.34 -13.90 -24.06
C GLU A 86 -1.05 -14.52 -24.06
N GLY A 87 -1.80 -14.43 -22.95
CA GLY A 87 -3.14 -14.99 -22.79
C GLY A 87 -3.15 -16.50 -22.50
N MET A 88 -2.01 -17.09 -22.16
CA MET A 88 -1.87 -18.49 -21.75
C MET A 88 -2.17 -18.65 -20.26
N TRP A 89 -3.39 -18.27 -19.86
CA TRP A 89 -3.83 -18.20 -18.46
C TRP A 89 -3.71 -19.53 -17.71
N SER A 90 -3.99 -20.67 -18.35
CA SER A 90 -3.82 -21.99 -17.72
C SER A 90 -2.36 -22.30 -17.39
N HIS A 91 -1.43 -21.93 -18.28
CA HIS A 91 0.00 -22.12 -18.09
C HIS A 91 0.57 -21.19 -17.01
N ALA A 92 0.06 -19.95 -16.95
CA ALA A 92 0.37 -19.00 -15.87
C ALA A 92 -0.09 -19.56 -14.51
N ALA A 93 -1.33 -20.05 -14.44
CA ALA A 93 -1.94 -20.59 -13.24
C ALA A 93 -1.20 -21.81 -12.69
N GLU A 94 -0.87 -22.79 -13.55
CA GLU A 94 -0.10 -23.99 -13.14
C GLU A 94 1.28 -23.63 -12.58
N LEU A 95 1.97 -22.69 -13.23
CA LEU A 95 3.29 -22.25 -12.81
C LEU A 95 3.23 -21.50 -11.47
N ALA A 96 2.23 -20.65 -11.28
CA ALA A 96 1.97 -19.93 -10.04
C ALA A 96 1.61 -20.87 -8.89
N ASP A 97 0.71 -21.85 -9.10
CA ASP A 97 0.28 -22.81 -8.08
C ASP A 97 1.47 -23.61 -7.53
N LYS A 98 2.26 -24.23 -8.43
CA LYS A 98 3.46 -24.99 -8.06
C LYS A 98 4.50 -24.14 -7.33
N HIS A 99 4.64 -22.88 -7.72
CA HIS A 99 5.58 -21.97 -7.07
C HIS A 99 5.09 -21.53 -5.70
N SER A 100 3.77 -21.33 -5.55
CA SER A 100 3.11 -20.99 -4.30
C SER A 100 3.32 -22.07 -3.24
N GLU A 101 3.25 -23.36 -3.60
CA GLU A 101 3.51 -24.48 -2.69
C GLU A 101 4.96 -24.51 -2.19
N LYS A 102 5.91 -24.12 -3.06
CA LYS A 102 7.34 -24.08 -2.72
C LYS A 102 7.68 -22.95 -1.76
N ILE A 103 7.10 -21.76 -1.95
CA ILE A 103 7.32 -20.58 -1.09
C ILE A 103 6.40 -20.59 0.13
N LYS A 104 5.27 -21.29 0.03
CA LYS A 104 4.08 -21.14 0.91
C LYS A 104 3.53 -19.71 0.88
N ASP A 105 3.57 -19.08 -0.30
CA ASP A 105 3.02 -17.75 -0.51
C ASP A 105 1.54 -17.84 -0.85
N LYS A 106 0.71 -17.18 -0.03
CA LYS A 106 -0.75 -17.17 -0.21
C LYS A 106 -1.18 -16.27 -1.36
N ASP A 107 -0.46 -15.18 -1.60
CA ASP A 107 -0.82 -14.19 -2.62
C ASP A 107 -0.62 -14.79 -4.02
N LEU A 108 0.46 -15.56 -4.19
CA LEU A 108 0.73 -16.27 -5.44
C LEU A 108 -0.28 -17.38 -5.71
N LYS A 109 -0.80 -18.04 -4.66
CA LYS A 109 -1.85 -19.05 -4.78
C LYS A 109 -3.18 -18.42 -5.21
N LEU A 110 -3.53 -17.26 -4.66
CA LEU A 110 -4.73 -16.51 -5.09
C LEU A 110 -4.61 -16.08 -6.56
N ARG A 111 -3.46 -15.57 -6.97
CA ARG A 111 -3.17 -15.24 -8.38
C ARG A 111 -3.38 -16.44 -9.30
N ALA A 112 -2.90 -17.63 -8.91
CA ALA A 112 -3.12 -18.85 -9.67
C ALA A 112 -4.61 -19.18 -9.84
N LEU A 113 -5.42 -19.02 -8.79
CA LEU A 113 -6.87 -19.26 -8.85
C LEU A 113 -7.57 -18.27 -9.79
N GLU A 114 -7.21 -16.98 -9.72
CA GLU A 114 -7.73 -15.97 -10.65
C GLU A 114 -7.37 -16.29 -12.11
N ASP A 115 -6.17 -16.79 -12.36
CA ASP A 115 -5.73 -17.17 -13.70
C ASP A 115 -6.43 -18.43 -14.22
N TYR A 116 -6.70 -19.42 -13.35
CA TYR A 116 -7.56 -20.54 -13.72
C TYR A 116 -8.99 -20.09 -14.05
N GLU A 117 -9.55 -19.15 -13.29
CA GLU A 117 -10.87 -18.58 -13.59
C GLU A 117 -10.86 -17.87 -14.97
N LYS A 118 -9.83 -17.07 -15.27
CA LYS A 118 -9.65 -16.43 -16.58
C LYS A 118 -9.50 -17.43 -17.72
N ALA A 119 -8.90 -18.59 -17.45
CA ALA A 119 -8.80 -19.69 -18.41
C ALA A 119 -10.13 -20.46 -18.59
N GLY A 120 -11.15 -20.18 -17.78
CA GLY A 120 -12.48 -20.78 -17.86
C GLY A 120 -12.65 -22.09 -17.10
N TYR A 121 -11.81 -22.37 -16.09
CA TYR A 121 -12.01 -23.50 -15.19
C TYR A 121 -13.10 -23.17 -14.15
N ASP A 122 -14.04 -24.09 -13.90
CA ASP A 122 -15.10 -23.91 -12.91
C ASP A 122 -14.54 -23.90 -11.47
N ALA A 123 -15.06 -22.99 -10.63
CA ALA A 123 -14.69 -22.85 -9.22
C ALA A 123 -14.71 -24.18 -8.41
N LYS A 124 -15.56 -25.13 -8.82
CA LYS A 124 -15.69 -26.44 -8.17
C LYS A 124 -14.53 -27.41 -8.45
N SER A 125 -13.83 -27.24 -9.58
CA SER A 125 -12.62 -28.00 -9.92
C SER A 125 -11.37 -27.42 -9.24
N LEU A 126 -11.43 -26.16 -8.81
CA LEU A 126 -10.32 -25.45 -8.15
C LEU A 126 -10.24 -25.77 -6.64
N GLU A 127 -11.34 -26.22 -6.04
CA GLU A 127 -11.36 -26.77 -4.68
C GLU A 127 -10.37 -27.94 -4.49
N SER A 128 -10.07 -28.69 -5.56
CA SER A 128 -9.06 -29.78 -5.53
C SER A 128 -7.62 -29.27 -5.32
N HIS A 129 -7.33 -28.02 -5.68
CA HIS A 129 -6.03 -27.37 -5.45
C HIS A 129 -6.00 -26.60 -4.12
N ALA A 130 -7.17 -26.33 -3.53
CA ALA A 130 -7.33 -25.94 -2.14
C ALA A 130 -7.25 -27.19 -1.25
N GLY A 131 -6.08 -27.83 -1.18
CA GLY A 131 -5.81 -28.87 -0.20
C GLY A 131 -6.32 -28.44 1.18
N SER A 132 -7.20 -29.27 1.73
CA SER A 132 -7.82 -29.20 3.05
C SER A 132 -6.82 -28.79 4.14
N GLU A 133 -6.91 -27.55 4.63
CA GLU A 133 -6.49 -27.19 5.97
C GLU A 133 -7.72 -26.67 6.71
N ASP A 134 -8.31 -27.58 7.48
CA ASP A 134 -9.27 -27.31 8.54
C ASP A 134 -8.64 -26.32 9.54
N TRP A 135 -9.04 -25.05 9.44
CA TRP A 135 -8.83 -24.06 10.50
C TRP A 135 -10.07 -24.09 11.39
N SER A 136 -10.17 -25.11 12.23
CA SER A 136 -10.99 -25.01 13.43
C SER A 136 -10.39 -23.92 14.33
N GLU A 137 -11.28 -23.03 14.76
CA GLU A 137 -11.05 -21.82 15.53
C GLU A 137 -10.11 -22.05 16.73
N ASN A 138 -9.26 -21.06 16.98
CA ASN A 138 -8.51 -20.94 18.23
C ASN A 138 -9.18 -19.95 19.17
#